data_AF-A0A183IRR2-F1
#
_entry.id   AF-A0A183IRR2-F1
#
_cell.length_a   1.000
_cell.length_b   1.000
_cell.length_c   1.000
_cell.angle_alpha   90.00
_cell.angle_beta   90.00
_cell.angle_gamma   90.00
#
_symmetry.space_group_name_H-M   'P 1'
#
loop_
_entity.id
_entity.type
_entity.pdbx_description
1 polymer ?
#
loop_
_entity_poly.entity_id
_entity_poly.type
_entity_poly.pdbx_seq_one_letter_code
_entity_poly.pdbx_strand_id
1 'polypeptide(L)'
;MRSILLDWLSEVCEVYKLHRETFHLAVDYTDRYLSKEKNVPKSRLQLVGITSLFIAAKMEEIYPPKLSDFAYVTDGEMLMLKVLLCGI
;
A
#
# COMPACT_ATOMS: atom_id res chain seq x y z
N MET A 1 13.50 7.74 -3.76
CA MET A 1 12.13 7.92 -3.20
C MET A 1 11.36 6.61 -3.17
N ARG A 2 11.32 5.84 -4.27
CA ARG A 2 10.75 4.47 -4.27
C ARG A 2 11.37 3.55 -3.21
N SER A 3 12.69 3.53 -3.08
CA SER A 3 13.39 2.73 -2.05
C SER A 3 12.92 3.04 -0.63
N ILE A 4 12.79 4.33 -0.28
CA ILE A 4 12.33 4.78 1.05
C ILE A 4 10.88 4.35 1.30
N LEU A 5 10.02 4.40 0.27
CA LEU A 5 8.64 3.93 0.39
C LEU A 5 8.59 2.42 0.61
N LEU A 6 9.38 1.64 -0.13
CA LEU A 6 9.39 0.19 -0.01
C LEU A 6 9.99 -0.30 1.31
N ASP A 7 11.02 0.40 1.80
CA ASP A 7 11.62 0.15 3.12
C ASP A 7 10.56 0.32 4.23
N TRP A 8 9.86 1.45 4.21
CA TRP A 8 8.74 1.70 5.12
C TRP A 8 7.61 0.68 4.98
N LEU A 9 7.22 0.29 3.76
CA LEU A 9 6.20 -0.75 3.57
C LEU A 9 6.66 -2.12 4.11
N SER A 10 7.96 -2.42 4.05
CA SER A 10 8.52 -3.64 4.64
C SER A 10 8.36 -3.64 6.15
N GLU A 11 8.68 -2.52 6.82
CA GLU A 11 8.46 -2.36 8.27
C GLU A 11 6.98 -2.56 8.65
N VAL A 12 6.07 -2.00 7.86
CA VAL A 12 4.62 -2.18 8.08
C VAL A 12 4.22 -3.65 7.92
N CYS A 13 4.75 -4.35 6.91
CA CYS A 13 4.51 -5.79 6.74
C CYS A 13 5.00 -6.61 7.93
N GLU A 14 6.17 -6.27 8.48
CA GLU A 14 6.72 -6.94 9.67
C GLU A 14 5.85 -6.71 10.91
N VAL A 15 5.39 -5.48 11.13
CA VAL A 15 4.50 -5.13 12.25
C VAL A 15 3.20 -5.92 12.21
N TYR A 16 2.59 -6.04 11.02
CA TYR A 16 1.35 -6.80 10.83
C TYR A 16 1.56 -8.29 10.55
N LYS A 17 2.82 -8.75 10.52
CA LYS A 17 3.20 -10.14 10.23
C LYS A 17 2.60 -10.66 8.92
N LEU A 18 2.60 -9.82 7.88
CA LEU A 18 2.11 -10.17 6.56
C LEU A 18 3.08 -11.12 5.85
N HIS A 19 2.55 -11.93 4.93
CA HIS A 19 3.35 -12.81 4.08
C HIS A 19 4.25 -12.01 3.13
N ARG A 20 5.37 -12.62 2.73
CA ARG A 20 6.30 -11.98 1.80
C ARG A 20 5.66 -11.79 0.43
N GLU A 21 4.78 -12.69 0.05
CA GLU A 21 3.92 -12.67 -1.13
C GLU A 21 3.05 -11.39 -1.14
N THR A 22 2.43 -11.07 0.00
CA THR A 22 1.65 -9.83 0.20
C THR A 22 2.50 -8.59 -0.06
N PHE A 23 3.72 -8.52 0.47
CA PHE A 23 4.63 -7.41 0.20
C PHE A 23 4.98 -7.31 -1.28
N HIS A 24 5.34 -8.43 -1.93
CA HIS A 24 5.68 -8.43 -3.35
C HIS A 24 4.52 -7.99 -4.26
N LEU A 25 3.29 -8.41 -3.95
CA LEU A 25 2.08 -7.94 -4.63
C LEU A 25 1.87 -6.42 -4.43
N ALA A 26 2.10 -5.92 -3.21
CA ALA A 26 2.02 -4.48 -2.93
C ALA A 26 3.05 -3.68 -3.73
N VAL A 27 4.26 -4.20 -3.90
CA VAL A 27 5.30 -3.60 -4.76
C VAL A 27 4.85 -3.58 -6.22
N ASP A 28 4.33 -4.68 -6.75
CA ASP A 28 3.81 -4.76 -8.13
C ASP A 28 2.72 -3.71 -8.38
N TYR A 29 1.73 -3.62 -7.48
CA TYR A 29 0.64 -2.65 -7.59
C TYR A 29 1.15 -1.20 -7.53
N THR A 30 2.11 -0.92 -6.65
CA THR A 30 2.73 0.40 -6.52
C THR A 30 3.48 0.78 -7.79
N ASP A 31 4.31 -0.12 -8.33
CA ASP A 31 5.10 0.14 -9.52
C ASP A 31 4.23 0.32 -10.77
N ARG A 32 3.16 -0.49 -10.91
CA ARG A 32 2.19 -0.35 -12.00
C ARG A 32 1.43 0.98 -11.92
N TYR A 33 1.04 1.41 -10.73
CA TYR A 33 0.40 2.71 -10.54
C TYR A 33 1.34 3.86 -10.92
N LEU A 34 2.58 3.86 -10.41
CA LEU A 34 3.58 4.89 -10.70
C LEU A 34 4.03 4.90 -12.17
N SER A 35 3.91 3.77 -12.86
CA SER A 35 4.16 3.69 -14.31
C SER A 35 3.08 4.40 -15.13
N LYS A 36 1.83 4.42 -14.64
CA LYS A 36 0.70 5.11 -15.29
C LYS A 36 0.64 6.59 -14.90
N GLU A 37 0.80 6.90 -13.63
CA GLU A 37 0.73 8.27 -13.11
C GLU A 37 2.14 8.83 -12.85
N LYS A 38 2.63 9.67 -13.77
CA LYS A 38 4.01 10.17 -13.74
C LYS A 38 4.23 11.32 -12.75
N ASN A 39 3.17 12.01 -12.32
CA ASN A 39 3.27 13.23 -11.51
C ASN A 39 2.65 13.06 -10.12
N VAL A 40 3.01 11.98 -9.42
CA VAL A 40 2.55 11.77 -8.04
C VAL A 40 3.37 12.65 -7.09
N PRO A 41 2.75 13.56 -6.32
CA PRO A 41 3.46 14.36 -5.34
C PRO A 41 3.96 13.46 -4.20
N LYS A 42 5.11 13.82 -3.61
CA LYS A 42 5.75 13.05 -2.53
C LYS A 42 4.81 12.77 -1.36
N SER A 43 3.95 13.73 -1.00
CA SER A 43 2.95 13.58 0.06
C SER A 43 1.93 12.47 -0.21
N ARG A 44 1.69 12.11 -1.48
CA ARG A 44 0.75 11.04 -1.86
C ARG A 44 1.41 9.68 -2.05
N LEU A 45 2.75 9.58 -2.03
CA LEU A 45 3.44 8.31 -2.24
C LEU A 45 3.17 7.31 -1.10
N GLN A 46 3.14 7.77 0.16
CA GLN A 46 2.78 6.91 1.29
C GLN A 46 1.34 6.39 1.17
N LEU A 47 0.40 7.25 0.77
CA LEU A 47 -0.99 6.86 0.53
C LEU A 47 -1.12 5.82 -0.60
N VAL A 48 -0.35 5.97 -1.68
CA VAL A 48 -0.32 4.96 -2.76
C VAL A 48 0.21 3.63 -2.22
N GLY A 49 1.36 3.64 -1.53
CA GLY A 49 1.99 2.43 -1.01
C GLY A 49 1.11 1.67 -0.02
N ILE A 50 0.51 2.37 0.95
CA ILE A 50 -0.35 1.72 1.96
C ILE A 50 -1.64 1.18 1.35
N THR A 51 -2.18 1.87 0.32
CA THR A 51 -3.36 1.39 -0.41
C THR A 51 -3.01 0.13 -1.21
N SER A 52 -1.87 0.12 -1.90
CA SER A 52 -1.33 -1.08 -2.56
C SER A 52 -1.21 -2.25 -1.60
N LEU A 53 -0.66 -2.00 -0.40
CA LEU A 53 -0.47 -3.03 0.62
C LEU A 53 -1.80 -3.54 1.19
N PHE A 54 -2.77 -2.66 1.39
CA PHE A 54 -4.11 -3.05 1.83
C PHE A 54 -4.83 -3.95 0.81
N ILE A 55 -4.69 -3.65 -0.49
CA ILE A 55 -5.22 -4.51 -1.56
C ILE A 55 -4.54 -5.86 -1.55
N ALA A 56 -3.20 -5.87 -1.52
CA ALA A 56 -2.42 -7.10 -1.52
C ALA A 56 -2.81 -7.98 -0.32
N ALA A 57 -2.93 -7.39 0.87
CA ALA A 57 -3.33 -8.12 2.07
C ALA A 57 -4.72 -8.74 1.91
N LYS A 58 -5.69 -8.03 1.32
CA LYS A 58 -7.02 -8.60 1.05
C LYS A 58 -7.04 -9.75 0.04
N MET A 59 -6.05 -9.82 -0.85
CA MET A 59 -5.98 -10.83 -1.90
C MET A 59 -5.23 -12.08 -1.44
N GLU A 60 -4.17 -11.90 -0.65
CA GLU A 60 -3.26 -12.99 -0.25
C GLU A 60 -3.52 -13.50 1.18
N GLU A 61 -3.87 -12.63 2.13
CA GLU A 61 -4.02 -13.03 3.53
C GLU A 61 -5.38 -13.69 3.78
N ILE A 62 -5.38 -14.79 4.55
CA ILE A 62 -6.63 -15.42 5.03
C ILE A 62 -7.37 -14.48 5.99
N TYR A 63 -6.63 -13.74 6.82
CA TYR A 63 -7.14 -12.79 7.79
C TYR A 63 -6.43 -11.43 7.63
N PRO A 64 -6.81 -10.62 6.64
CA PRO A 64 -6.17 -9.33 6.40
C PRO A 64 -6.41 -8.37 7.57
N PRO A 65 -5.45 -7.47 7.90
CA PRO A 65 -5.65 -6.45 8.90
C PRO A 65 -6.82 -5.52 8.54
N LYS A 66 -7.47 -4.96 9.56
CA LYS A 66 -8.61 -4.09 9.33
C LYS A 66 -8.14 -2.77 8.75
N LEU A 67 -9.06 -2.11 8.06
CA LEU A 67 -8.85 -0.78 7.52
C LEU A 67 -8.46 0.25 8.60
N SER A 68 -9.01 0.09 9.81
CA SER A 68 -8.65 0.89 10.99
C SER A 68 -7.17 0.78 11.35
N ASP A 69 -6.59 -0.40 11.16
CA ASP A 69 -5.21 -0.69 11.53
C ASP A 69 -4.26 0.03 10.56
N PHE A 70 -4.56 -0.04 9.25
CA PHE A 70 -3.81 0.71 8.23
C PHE A 70 -3.97 2.23 8.35
N ALA A 71 -5.16 2.72 8.74
CA ALA A 71 -5.40 4.17 8.94
C ALA A 71 -4.61 4.75 10.10
N TYR A 72 -4.33 3.94 11.14
CA TYR A 72 -3.49 4.33 12.26
C TYR A 72 -2.04 4.58 11.83
N VAL A 73 -1.52 3.75 10.92
CA VAL A 73 -0.15 3.86 10.40
C VAL A 73 0.04 5.09 9.49
N THR A 74 -1.05 5.62 8.93
CA THR A 74 -1.04 6.79 8.03
C THR A 74 -1.50 8.07 8.72
N ASP A 75 -1.46 8.13 10.06
CA ASP A 75 -1.85 9.29 10.87
C ASP A 75 -3.24 9.85 10.52
N GLY A 76 -4.18 8.95 10.19
CA GLY A 76 -5.56 9.33 9.87
C GLY A 76 -5.79 9.91 8.46
N GLU A 77 -4.77 10.02 7.60
CA GLU A 77 -4.97 10.33 6.18
C GLU A 77 -5.55 9.12 5.44
N MET A 78 -6.83 8.88 5.66
CA MET A 78 -7.55 7.82 4.98
C MET A 78 -8.76 8.39 4.25
N LEU A 79 -8.68 8.48 2.91
CA LEU A 79 -9.87 8.66 2.10
C LEU A 79 -9.98 7.58 1.03
N MET A 80 -10.91 6.67 1.31
CA MET A 80 -11.93 6.17 0.38
C MET A 80 -11.45 5.90 -1.05
N LEU A 81 -11.21 4.63 -1.35
CA LEU A 81 -11.71 3.91 -2.55
C LEU A 81 -11.41 4.49 -3.96
N LYS A 82 -10.77 5.64 -4.11
CA LYS A 82 -10.57 6.32 -5.39
C LYS A 82 -9.40 5.77 -6.19
N VAL A 83 -8.45 5.09 -5.54
CA VAL A 83 -7.27 4.54 -6.24
C VAL A 83 -7.59 3.21 -6.95
N LEU A 84 -8.70 2.53 -6.63
CA LEU A 84 -8.95 1.15 -7.07
C LEU A 84 -10.06 0.92 -8.09
N LEU A 85 -10.91 1.90 -8.38
CA LEU A 85 -11.84 1.77 -9.53
C LEU A 85 -11.23 2.28 -10.84
N CYS A 86 -10.04 2.87 -10.81
CA CYS A 86 -9.37 3.40 -12.01
C CYS A 86 -8.12 2.56 -12.37
N GLY A 87 -8.32 1.26 -12.59
CA GLY A 87 -7.48 0.47 -13.48
C GLY A 87 -6.13 -0.03 -12.92
N ILE A 88 -6.16 -0.92 -11.94
CA ILE A 88 -5.20 -2.04 -11.90
C ILE A 88 -5.75 -3.15 -12.79
#